data_AF-A0A2H0BTE9-F1
#
_entry.id   AF-A0A2H0BTE9-F1
#
_cell.length_a   1.000
_cell.length_b   1.000
_cell.length_c   1.000
_cell.angle_alpha   90.00
_cell.angle_beta   90.00
_cell.angle_gamma   90.00
#
_symmetry.space_group_name_H-M   'P 1'
#
loop_
_entity.id
_entity.type
_entity.pdbx_description
1 polymer ?
#
loop_
_entity_poly.entity_id
_entity_poly.type
_entity_poly.pdbx_seq_one_letter_code
_entity_poly.pdbx_strand_id
1 'polypeptide(L)' 'MPPKKKSEIDFAKAFDELEGITAWFEQGEPDLEKGLQKFERATELAKALKTKLEEAENKIKEIRLKSDS' A
#
# COMPACT_ATOMS: atom_id res chain seq x y z
N MET A 1 -10.58 22.66 -16.64
CA MET A 1 -10.54 21.34 -15.95
C MET A 1 -9.51 21.45 -14.83
N PRO A 2 -9.82 21.15 -13.57
CA PRO A 2 -8.80 21.24 -12.53
C PRO A 2 -7.80 20.08 -12.69
N PRO A 3 -6.52 20.31 -12.39
CA PRO A 3 -5.48 19.31 -12.57
C PRO A 3 -5.72 18.13 -11.62
N LYS A 4 -5.66 16.90 -12.14
CA LYS A 4 -5.64 15.67 -11.33
C LYS A 4 -4.55 15.83 -10.27
N LYS A 5 -4.94 16.00 -9.01
CA LYS A 5 -4.04 15.94 -7.86
C LYS A 5 -3.22 14.65 -7.99
N LYS A 6 -1.90 14.77 -7.87
CA LYS A 6 -0.97 13.64 -7.80
C LYS A 6 -1.61 12.56 -6.94
N SER A 7 -1.78 11.38 -7.54
CA SER A 7 -2.49 10.24 -6.98
C SER A 7 -1.86 9.85 -5.65
N GLU A 8 -2.43 10.34 -4.55
CA GLU A 8 -2.28 9.66 -3.28
C GLU A 8 -2.76 8.23 -3.50
N ILE A 9 -1.88 7.28 -3.20
CA ILE A 9 -2.24 5.87 -3.20
C ILE A 9 -3.38 5.72 -2.18
N ASP A 10 -4.52 5.26 -2.68
CA ASP A 10 -5.67 4.90 -1.86
C ASP A 10 -5.32 3.60 -1.14
N PHE A 11 -5.26 3.66 0.20
CA PHE A 11 -4.85 2.53 1.03
C PHE A 11 -5.69 1.28 0.74
N ALA A 12 -7.02 1.44 0.64
CA ALA A 12 -7.92 0.30 0.42
C ALA A 12 -7.65 -0.36 -0.93
N LYS A 13 -7.42 0.43 -1.98
CA LYS A 13 -7.11 -0.08 -3.31
C LYS A 13 -5.73 -0.75 -3.39
N ALA A 14 -4.73 -0.17 -2.73
CA ALA A 14 -3.39 -0.75 -2.70
C ALA A 14 -3.35 -2.05 -1.90
N PHE A 15 -4.15 -2.14 -0.84
CA PHE A 15 -4.29 -3.35 -0.05
C PHE A 15 -4.99 -4.46 -0.85
N ASP A 16 -6.11 -4.14 -1.50
CA ASP A 16 -6.85 -5.07 -2.37
C ASP A 16 -5.98 -5.58 -3.54
N GLU A 17 -5.17 -4.70 -4.14
CA GLU A 17 -4.21 -5.08 -5.17
C GLU A 17 -3.14 -6.05 -4.64
N LEU A 18 -2.63 -5.82 -3.43
CA LEU A 18 -1.62 -6.69 -2.80
C LEU A 18 -2.21 -8.07 -2.44
N GLU A 19 -3.47 -8.12 -1.98
CA GLU A 19 -4.19 -9.38 -1.74
C GLU A 19 -4.38 -10.16 -3.05
N GLY A 20 -4.75 -9.48 -4.14
CA GLY A 20 -4.86 -10.10 -5.46
C GLY A 20 -3.53 -10.68 -5.96
N ILE A 21 -2.40 -10.02 -5.70
CA ILE A 21 -1.07 -10.55 -6.02
C ILE A 21 -0.75 -11.77 -5.18
N THR A 22 -1.08 -11.75 -3.88
CA THR A 22 -0.84 -12.89 -2.97
C THR A 22 -1.65 -14.10 -3.43
N ALA A 23 -2.93 -13.92 -3.73
CA ALA A 23 -3.80 -14.98 -4.24
C ALA A 23 -3.28 -15.58 -5.56
N TRP A 24 -2.69 -14.75 -6.43
CA TRP A 24 -2.06 -15.22 -7.67
C TRP A 24 -0.86 -16.16 -7.40
N PHE A 25 -0.01 -15.84 -6.42
CA PHE A 25 1.09 -16.71 -6.03
C PHE A 25 0.60 -18.01 -5.38
N GLU A 26 -0.46 -17.95 -4.58
CA GLU A 26 -1.06 -19.12 -3.94
C GLU A 26 -1.70 -20.11 -4.94
N GLN A 27 -2.16 -19.61 -6.08
CA GLN A 27 -2.66 -20.46 -7.17
C GLN A 27 -1.54 -21.29 -7.83
N GLY A 28 -0.26 -20.95 -7.61
CA GLY A 28 0.88 -21.71 -8.10
C GLY A 28 1.06 -21.64 -9.62
N GLU A 29 0.73 -20.50 -10.25
CA GLU A 29 0.88 -20.33 -11.70
C GLU A 29 2.38 -20.42 -12.11
N PRO A 30 2.77 -21.25 -13.09
CA PRO A 30 4.19 -21.50 -13.41
C PRO A 30 4.86 -20.42 -14.26
N ASP A 31 4.35 -19.18 -14.25
CA ASP A 31 4.85 -18.08 -15.09
C ASP A 31 5.87 -17.22 -14.33
N LEU A 32 7.16 -17.47 -14.60
CA LEU A 32 8.27 -16.80 -13.93
C LEU A 32 8.33 -15.29 -14.23
N GLU A 33 8.09 -14.88 -15.48
CA GLU A 33 8.16 -13.47 -15.87
C GLU A 33 7.05 -12.66 -15.19
N LYS A 34 5.82 -13.19 -15.19
CA LYS A 34 4.72 -12.57 -14.44
C LYS A 34 4.99 -12.58 -12.94
N GLY A 35 5.57 -13.66 -12.40
CA GLY A 35 5.94 -13.75 -11.00
C GLY A 35 6.90 -12.63 -10.59
N LEU A 36 7.92 -12.35 -11.39
CA LEU A 36 8.87 -11.25 -11.13
C LEU A 36 8.17 -9.89 -11.14
N GLN A 37 7.32 -9.62 -12.14
CA GLN A 37 6.57 -8.36 -12.22
C GLN A 37 5.60 -8.17 -11.03
N LYS A 38 4.91 -9.24 -10.66
CA LYS A 38 3.99 -9.27 -9.50
C LYS A 38 4.75 -9.03 -8.20
N PHE A 39 5.93 -9.62 -8.03
CA PHE A 39 6.76 -9.43 -6.85
C PHE A 39 7.28 -8.00 -6.71
N GLU A 40 7.75 -7.39 -7.81
CA GLU A 40 8.15 -5.98 -7.82
C GLU A 40 6.99 -5.08 -7.41
N ARG A 41 5.81 -5.29 -8.01
CA ARG A 41 4.60 -4.55 -7.67
C ARG A 41 4.18 -4.74 -6.21
N ALA A 42 4.19 -5.96 -5.69
CA ALA A 42 3.88 -6.26 -4.31
C ALA A 42 4.82 -5.52 -3.35
N THR A 43 6.10 -5.43 -3.69
CA THR A 43 7.11 -4.71 -2.89
C THR A 43 6.82 -3.20 -2.85
N GLU A 44 6.46 -2.60 -3.99
CA GLU A 44 6.06 -1.20 -4.05
C GLU A 44 4.81 -0.92 -3.21
N LEU A 45 3.78 -1.76 -3.34
CA LEU A 45 2.52 -1.64 -2.59
C LEU A 45 2.76 -1.77 -1.09
N ALA A 46 3.52 -2.78 -0.67
CA ALA A 46 3.85 -2.99 0.73
C ALA A 46 4.59 -1.80 1.34
N LYS A 47 5.55 -1.21 0.60
CA LYS A 47 6.26 -0.01 1.03
C LYS A 47 5.31 1.19 1.18
N ALA A 48 4.43 1.41 0.20
CA ALA A 48 3.47 2.50 0.23
C ALA A 48 2.47 2.37 1.40
N LEU A 49 1.94 1.17 1.62
CA LEU A 49 1.04 0.86 2.74
C LEU A 49 1.72 1.10 4.08
N LYS A 50 2.97 0.65 4.24
CA LYS A 50 3.76 0.89 5.45
C LYS A 50 3.93 2.38 5.74
N THR A 51 4.31 3.17 4.73
CA THR A 51 4.45 4.62 4.89
C THR A 51 3.11 5.27 5.31
N LYS A 52 1.99 4.84 4.72
CA LYS A 52 0.66 5.35 5.12
C LYS A 52 0.28 4.99 6.56
N LEU A 53 0.66 3.81 7.04
CA LEU A 53 0.47 3.43 8.44
C LEU A 53 1.33 4.28 9.37
N GLU A 54 2.61 4.51 9.04
CA GLU A 54 3.51 5.37 9.81
C GLU A 54 2.98 6.81 9.89
N GLU A 55 2.47 7.36 8.78
CA GLU A 55 1.80 8.67 8.75
C GLU A 55 0.59 8.72 9.70
N ALA A 56 -0.25 7.68 9.68
CA ALA A 56 -1.42 7.59 10.53
C ALA A 56 -1.03 7.49 12.02
N GLU A 57 -0.05 6.67 12.36
CA GLU A 57 0.47 6.53 13.72
C GLU A 57 1.04 7.85 14.26
N ASN A 58 1.83 8.56 13.45
CA ASN A 58 2.38 9.85 13.83
C ASN A 58 1.29 10.87 14.11
N LYS A 59 0.25 10.92 13.25
CA LYS A 59 -0.90 11.80 13.46
C LYS A 59 -1.66 11.47 14.75
N ILE A 60 -1.81 10.18 15.09
CA ILE A 60 -2.41 9.76 16.36
C ILE A 60 -1.56 10.23 17.55
N LYS A 61 -0.23 10.08 17.49
CA LYS A 61 0.68 10.54 18.54
C LYS A 61 0.57 12.05 18.75
N GLU A 62 0.53 12.84 17.67
CA GLU A 62 0.35 14.30 17.75
C GLU A 62 -0.98 14.70 18.41
N ILE A 63 -2.08 14.01 18.07
CA ILE A 63 -3.39 14.27 18.68
C ILE A 63 -3.37 13.97 20.17
N ARG A 64 -2.74 12.86 20.58
CA ARG A 64 -2.60 12.50 22.01
C ARG A 64 -1.80 13.54 22.77
N LEU A 65 -0.62 13.93 22.26
CA LEU A 65 0.23 14.96 22.87
C LEU A 65 -0.50 16.29 23.06
N LYS A 66 -1.34 16.69 22.09
CA LYS A 66 -2.16 17.91 22.17
C LYS A 66 -3.34 17.80 23.13
N SER A 67 -3.80 16.59 23.44
CA SER A 67 -4.96 16.37 24.33
C SER A 67 -4.55 16.32 25.81
N ASP A 68 -3.28 16.00 26.08
CA ASP A 68 -2.70 15.95 27.43
C ASP A 68 -2.00 17.27 27.85
N SER A 69 -1.96 18.28 26.97
CA SER A 69 -1.43 19.64 27.23
C SER A 69 -2.55 20.67 27.33
#